data_AF-A0A8T4V8N0-F1
#
_entry.id   AF-A0A8T4V8N0-F1
#
_cell.length_a   1.000
_cell.length_b   1.000
_cell.length_c   1.000
_cell.angle_alpha   90.00
_cell.angle_beta   90.00
_cell.angle_gamma   90.00
#
_symmetry.space_group_name_H-M   'P 1'
#
loop_
_entity.id
_entity.type
_entity.pdbx_description
1 polymer ?
#
loop_
_entity_poly.entity_id
_entity_poly.type
_entity_poly.pdbx_seq_one_letter_code
_entity_poly.pdbx_strand_id
1 'polypeptide(L)'
;MRDDKWLNQRLNHIWSLLFIDVSKANNVNARFKGKWRNKFGHIKLLRNKNSEIVVNSLFKDPVIPEYIIDITLAHELVHYSHGFNSPLKKLYKHPHKGGIVEKELKKRGFENMIKLEKDFIKNKWFKLHKLLTYDL
;
A
#
# COMPACT_ATOMS: atom_id res chain seq x y z
N MET A 1 18.05 7.59 -1.66
CA MET A 1 16.73 8.17 -1.33
C MET A 1 15.67 7.39 -2.10
N ARG A 2 14.55 7.03 -1.47
CA ARG A 2 13.50 6.26 -2.16
C ARG A 2 12.77 7.18 -3.13
N ASP A 3 12.64 6.74 -4.39
CA ASP A 3 11.93 7.44 -5.45
C ASP A 3 10.82 6.57 -6.05
N ASP A 4 10.08 7.11 -7.02
CA ASP A 4 8.98 6.38 -7.64
C ASP A 4 9.49 5.14 -8.40
N LYS A 5 10.71 5.16 -8.95
CA LYS A 5 11.31 4.01 -9.62
C LYS A 5 11.54 2.87 -8.62
N TRP A 6 12.15 3.16 -7.47
CA TRP A 6 12.35 2.21 -6.37
C TRP A 6 11.01 1.65 -5.88
N LEU A 7 10.00 2.50 -5.73
CA LEU A 7 8.67 2.07 -5.27
C LEU A 7 8.00 1.11 -6.27
N ASN A 8 8.12 1.38 -7.58
CA ASN A 8 7.62 0.48 -8.62
C ASN A 8 8.38 -0.85 -8.66
N GLN A 9 9.71 -0.84 -8.46
CA GLN A 9 10.47 -2.08 -8.33
C GLN A 9 9.99 -2.90 -7.14
N ARG A 10 9.69 -2.24 -6.01
CA ARG A 10 9.20 -2.91 -4.80
C ARG A 10 7.79 -3.47 -4.97
N LEU A 11 6.90 -2.70 -5.60
CA LEU A 11 5.58 -3.17 -6.03
C LEU A 11 5.68 -4.43 -6.89
N ASN A 12 6.53 -4.41 -7.93
CA ASN A 12 6.70 -5.55 -8.84
C ASN A 12 7.24 -6.78 -8.13
N HIS A 13 8.20 -6.60 -7.21
CA HIS A 13 8.74 -7.68 -6.40
C HIS A 13 7.66 -8.34 -5.53
N ILE A 14 6.91 -7.55 -4.75
CA ILE A 14 5.80 -8.05 -3.92
C ILE A 14 4.76 -8.77 -4.78
N TRP A 15 4.41 -8.20 -5.94
CA TRP A 15 3.47 -8.83 -6.86
C TRP A 15 3.98 -10.20 -7.31
N SER A 16 5.23 -10.26 -7.80
CA SER A 16 5.80 -11.49 -8.37
C SER A 16 5.91 -12.64 -7.38
N LEU A 17 6.09 -12.34 -6.09
CA LEU A 17 6.24 -13.35 -5.05
C LEU A 17 4.93 -13.73 -4.38
N LEU A 18 4.06 -12.75 -4.11
CA LEU A 18 2.92 -12.93 -3.21
C LEU A 18 1.56 -12.70 -3.87
N PHE A 19 1.53 -12.24 -5.13
CA PHE A 19 0.32 -12.01 -5.93
C PHE A 19 0.43 -12.59 -7.34
N ILE A 20 1.19 -13.67 -7.51
CA ILE A 20 1.38 -14.34 -8.81
C ILE A 20 0.06 -14.90 -9.37
N ASP A 21 -0.89 -15.23 -8.49
CA ASP A 21 -2.24 -15.68 -8.80
C ASP A 21 -3.17 -14.56 -9.30
N VAL A 22 -2.77 -13.29 -9.16
CA VAL A 22 -3.60 -12.14 -9.50
C VAL A 22 -3.28 -11.66 -10.91
N SER A 23 -4.25 -11.77 -11.81
CA SER A 23 -4.15 -11.28 -13.19
C SER A 23 -3.91 -9.77 -13.24
N LYS A 24 -2.86 -9.35 -13.97
CA LYS A 24 -2.59 -7.94 -14.30
C LYS A 24 -3.47 -7.50 -15.49
N ALA A 25 -4.72 -7.13 -15.22
CA ALA A 25 -5.71 -6.74 -16.24
C ALA A 25 -5.47 -5.35 -16.85
N ASN A 26 -4.59 -4.55 -16.24
CA ASN A 26 -4.16 -3.23 -16.69
C ASN A 26 -2.77 -2.92 -16.13
N ASN A 27 -2.19 -1.78 -16.53
CA ASN A 27 -0.97 -1.32 -15.90
C ASN A 27 -1.26 -0.84 -14.47
N VAL A 28 -0.43 -1.31 -13.53
CA VAL A 28 -0.46 -0.90 -12.13
C VAL A 28 0.88 -0.27 -11.79
N ASN A 29 0.87 1.02 -11.47
CA ASN A 29 2.06 1.75 -11.06
C ASN A 29 1.92 2.25 -9.63
N ALA A 30 3.06 2.45 -8.96
CA ALA A 30 3.13 3.09 -7.66
C ALA A 30 3.84 4.45 -7.75
N ARG A 31 3.42 5.40 -6.91
CA ARG A 31 4.12 6.69 -6.74
C ARG A 31 3.99 7.21 -5.32
N PHE A 32 4.94 8.03 -4.92
CA PHE A 32 4.83 8.80 -3.70
C PHE A 32 4.04 10.09 -3.94
N LYS A 33 3.07 10.40 -3.08
CA LYS A 33 2.33 11.66 -3.13
C LYS A 33 1.73 11.98 -1.76
N GLY A 34 1.61 13.28 -1.47
CA GLY A 34 0.86 13.78 -0.33
C GLY A 34 1.55 13.53 1.01
N LYS A 35 1.45 14.50 1.91
CA LYS A 35 1.91 14.39 3.29
C LYS A 35 0.68 14.20 4.19
N TRP A 36 0.15 12.98 4.26
CA TRP A 36 -1.10 12.70 4.99
C TRP A 36 -0.83 12.21 6.40
N ARG A 37 -1.63 12.67 7.37
CA ARG A 37 -1.54 12.18 8.76
C ARG A 37 -2.23 10.83 8.98
N ASN A 38 -3.39 10.63 8.36
CA ASN A 38 -4.29 9.52 8.69
C ASN A 38 -4.40 8.48 7.56
N LYS A 39 -3.46 8.47 6.61
CA LYS A 39 -3.50 7.60 5.44
C LYS A 39 -2.08 7.26 4.96
N PHE A 40 -1.79 5.97 4.83
CA PHE A 40 -0.48 5.47 4.38
C PHE A 40 -0.45 5.25 2.87
N GLY A 41 -1.55 4.73 2.32
CA GLY A 41 -1.71 4.55 0.89
C GLY A 41 -3.16 4.65 0.45
N HIS A 42 -3.36 4.63 -0.87
CA HIS A 42 -4.63 4.31 -1.50
C HIS A 42 -4.40 3.93 -2.96
N ILE A 43 -5.24 3.06 -3.48
CA ILE A 43 -5.37 2.78 -4.91
C ILE A 43 -6.51 3.56 -5.54
N LYS A 44 -6.36 3.95 -6.80
CA LYS A 44 -7.43 4.53 -7.63
C LYS A 44 -7.33 4.07 -9.08
N LEU A 45 -8.47 4.01 -9.76
CA LEU A 45 -8.52 3.81 -11.21
C LEU A 45 -8.40 5.17 -11.91
N LEU A 46 -7.46 5.29 -12.84
CA LEU A 46 -7.22 6.49 -13.62
C LEU A 46 -8.18 6.58 -14.82
N ARG A 47 -8.27 7.77 -15.43
CA ARG A 47 -9.10 8.01 -16.63
C ARG A 47 -8.70 7.11 -17.81
N ASN A 48 -7.40 6.82 -17.95
CA ASN A 48 -6.85 5.91 -18.96
C ASN A 48 -7.01 4.42 -18.59
N LYS A 49 -7.82 4.10 -17.58
CA LYS A 49 -8.10 2.73 -17.10
C LYS A 49 -6.91 1.98 -16.50
N ASN A 50 -5.77 2.64 -16.28
CA ASN A 50 -4.69 2.09 -15.45
C ASN A 50 -4.98 2.31 -13.96
N SER A 51 -4.42 1.47 -13.10
CA SER A 51 -4.55 1.61 -11.64
C SER A 51 -3.29 2.26 -11.08
N GLU A 52 -3.46 3.23 -10.19
CA GLU A 52 -2.35 3.91 -9.53
C GLU A 52 -2.44 3.66 -8.02
N ILE A 53 -1.40 3.03 -7.48
CA ILE A 53 -1.17 2.91 -6.03
C ILE A 53 -0.38 4.15 -5.59
N VAL A 54 -0.93 4.88 -4.64
CA VAL A 54 -0.30 6.08 -4.12
C VAL A 54 0.11 5.86 -2.69
N VAL A 55 1.40 5.97 -2.41
CA VAL A 55 1.98 5.86 -1.07
C VAL A 55 2.29 7.26 -0.54
N ASN A 56 2.12 7.47 0.76
CA ASN A 56 2.42 8.73 1.45
C ASN A 56 3.86 9.19 1.15
N SER A 57 4.04 10.44 0.70
CA SER A 57 5.36 10.91 0.29
C SER A 57 6.37 11.04 1.43
N LEU A 58 5.92 11.07 2.68
CA LEU A 58 6.81 11.05 3.84
C LEU A 58 7.58 9.72 3.95
N PHE A 59 7.09 8.65 3.32
CA PHE A 59 7.75 7.33 3.34
C PHE A 59 9.00 7.27 2.44
N LYS A 60 9.28 8.35 1.69
CA LYS A 60 10.57 8.52 1.01
C LYS A 60 11.74 8.61 1.98
N ASP A 61 11.48 9.12 3.19
CA ASP A 61 12.48 9.29 4.23
C ASP A 61 12.89 7.91 4.81
N PRO A 62 14.20 7.61 4.89
CA PRO A 62 14.68 6.33 5.40
C PRO A 62 14.35 6.07 6.88
N VAL A 63 13.97 7.09 7.67
CA VAL A 63 13.46 6.89 9.04
C VAL A 63 12.19 6.04 9.07
N ILE A 64 11.43 6.04 7.97
CA ILE A 64 10.28 5.17 7.80
C ILE A 64 10.79 3.77 7.43
N PRO A 65 10.46 2.72 8.21
CA PRO A 65 10.91 1.36 7.90
C PRO A 65 10.35 0.85 6.58
N GLU A 66 11.13 0.06 5.83
CA GLU A 66 10.68 -0.49 4.54
C GLU A 66 9.46 -1.38 4.65
N TYR A 67 9.33 -2.16 5.73
CA TYR A 67 8.18 -3.03 5.93
C TYR A 67 6.84 -2.26 5.98
N ILE A 68 6.85 -0.98 6.37
CA ILE A 68 5.66 -0.11 6.34
C ILE A 68 5.25 0.19 4.90
N ILE A 69 6.22 0.34 4.00
CA ILE A 69 5.97 0.53 2.57
C ILE A 69 5.48 -0.78 1.97
N ASP A 70 6.11 -1.91 2.31
CA ASP A 70 5.75 -3.22 1.79
C ASP A 70 4.31 -3.60 2.17
N ILE A 71 3.92 -3.45 3.44
CA ILE A 71 2.55 -3.72 3.89
C ILE A 71 1.53 -2.75 3.28
N THR A 72 1.91 -1.47 3.09
CA THR A 72 1.05 -0.50 2.40
C THR A 72 0.80 -0.94 0.95
N LEU A 73 1.85 -1.29 0.20
CA LEU A 73 1.72 -1.77 -1.18
C LEU A 73 0.88 -3.05 -1.25
N ALA A 74 1.15 -4.01 -0.35
CA ALA A 74 0.39 -5.26 -0.29
C ALA A 74 -1.09 -5.01 0.02
N HIS A 75 -1.41 -4.07 0.91
CA HIS A 75 -2.79 -3.69 1.23
C HIS A 75 -3.52 -3.17 -0.01
N GLU A 76 -2.89 -2.28 -0.76
CA GLU A 76 -3.45 -1.74 -2.00
C GLU A 76 -3.55 -2.78 -3.12
N LEU A 77 -2.64 -3.76 -3.15
CA LEU A 77 -2.73 -4.92 -4.05
C LEU A 77 -3.90 -5.85 -3.70
N VAL A 78 -4.23 -6.01 -2.42
CA VAL A 78 -5.43 -6.76 -2.01
C VAL A 78 -6.70 -6.02 -2.45
N HIS A 79 -6.71 -4.68 -2.39
CA HIS A 79 -7.81 -3.93 -3.00
C HIS A 79 -7.92 -4.22 -4.50
N TYR A 80 -6.80 -4.16 -5.23
CA TYR A 80 -6.76 -4.47 -6.64
C TYR A 80 -7.30 -5.87 -6.94
N SER A 81 -6.78 -6.90 -6.26
CA SER A 81 -7.13 -8.31 -6.49
C SER A 81 -8.60 -8.60 -6.19
N HIS A 82 -9.19 -7.88 -5.25
CA HIS A 82 -10.62 -7.97 -4.94
C HIS A 82 -11.53 -7.17 -5.89
N GLY A 83 -10.98 -6.55 -6.93
CA GLY A 83 -11.74 -5.77 -7.92
C GLY A 83 -12.03 -4.32 -7.51
N PHE A 84 -11.36 -3.80 -6.47
CA PHE A 84 -11.49 -2.38 -6.10
C PHE A 84 -10.46 -1.55 -6.85
N ASN A 85 -10.92 -0.48 -7.52
CA ASN A 85 -10.06 0.40 -8.32
C ASN A 85 -9.23 -0.34 -9.38
N SER A 86 -9.76 -1.45 -9.88
CA SER A 86 -9.17 -2.28 -10.92
C SER A 86 -10.24 -2.68 -11.94
N PRO A 87 -9.84 -3.19 -13.12
CA PRO A 87 -10.77 -3.77 -14.09
C PRO A 87 -11.30 -5.15 -13.69
N LEU A 88 -10.79 -5.75 -12.61
CA LEU A 88 -11.19 -7.09 -12.19
C LEU A 88 -12.62 -7.10 -11.66
N LYS A 89 -13.27 -8.26 -11.75
CA LYS A 89 -14.60 -8.46 -11.17
C LYS A 89 -14.53 -8.25 -9.66
N LYS A 90 -15.41 -7.40 -9.15
CA LYS A 90 -15.51 -7.10 -7.73
C LYS A 90 -15.97 -8.32 -6.94
N LEU A 91 -15.13 -8.81 -6.02
CA LEU A 91 -15.42 -9.99 -5.20
C LEU A 91 -16.32 -9.68 -4.00
N TYR A 92 -16.30 -8.43 -3.53
CA TYR A 92 -17.02 -8.01 -2.33
C TYR A 92 -17.69 -6.64 -2.51
N LYS A 93 -18.81 -6.40 -1.85
CA LYS A 93 -19.49 -5.09 -1.91
C LYS A 93 -18.63 -3.97 -1.30
N HIS A 94 -18.00 -4.24 -0.16
CA HIS A 94 -17.21 -3.27 0.61
C HIS A 94 -15.81 -3.83 0.92
N PRO A 95 -14.75 -3.02 0.78
CA PRO A 95 -13.38 -3.53 0.81
C PRO A 95 -12.87 -3.93 2.20
N HIS A 96 -13.40 -3.39 3.29
CA HIS A 96 -12.91 -3.71 4.64
C HIS A 96 -13.94 -4.43 5.52
N LYS A 97 -15.19 -4.60 5.04
CA LYS A 97 -16.25 -5.21 5.85
C LYS A 97 -15.88 -6.65 6.21
N GLY A 98 -15.96 -7.00 7.49
CA GLY A 98 -15.60 -8.33 7.99
C GLY A 98 -14.10 -8.65 7.95
N GLY A 99 -13.25 -7.63 7.79
CA GLY A 99 -11.79 -7.78 7.80
C GLY A 99 -11.22 -8.51 6.59
N ILE A 100 -11.94 -8.53 5.45
CA ILE A 100 -11.53 -9.31 4.27
C ILE A 100 -10.13 -8.95 3.75
N VAL A 101 -9.73 -7.68 3.79
CA VAL A 101 -8.38 -7.26 3.40
C VAL A 101 -7.34 -7.79 4.37
N GLU A 102 -7.59 -7.65 5.69
CA GLU A 102 -6.67 -8.17 6.72
C GLU A 102 -6.54 -9.70 6.62
N LYS A 103 -7.64 -10.41 6.35
CA LYS A 103 -7.65 -11.87 6.16
C LYS A 103 -6.83 -12.28 4.93
N GLU A 104 -6.99 -11.60 3.81
CA GLU A 104 -6.23 -11.88 2.59
C GLU A 104 -4.74 -11.56 2.77
N LEU A 105 -4.39 -10.46 3.43
CA LEU A 105 -3.01 -10.15 3.80
C LEU A 105 -2.38 -11.25 4.67
N LYS A 106 -3.09 -11.73 5.69
CA LYS A 106 -2.63 -12.85 6.54
C LYS A 106 -2.42 -14.12 5.73
N LYS A 107 -3.37 -14.46 4.85
CA LYS A 107 -3.25 -15.61 3.94
C LYS A 107 -2.02 -15.52 3.04
N ARG A 108 -1.63 -14.30 2.64
CA ARG A 108 -0.44 -14.02 1.82
C ARG A 108 0.85 -13.86 2.64
N GLY A 109 0.84 -14.19 3.94
CA GLY A 109 2.04 -14.20 4.79
C GLY A 109 2.37 -12.88 5.50
N PHE A 110 1.49 -11.87 5.43
CA PHE A 110 1.75 -10.55 6.01
C PHE A 110 1.35 -10.42 7.49
N GLU A 111 0.99 -11.50 8.18
CA GLU A 111 0.47 -11.41 9.55
C GLU A 111 1.40 -10.65 10.52
N ASN A 112 2.69 -10.97 10.47
CA ASN A 112 3.67 -10.29 11.33
C ASN A 112 3.82 -8.81 10.95
N MET A 113 3.79 -8.48 9.65
CA MET A 113 3.87 -7.09 9.19
C MET A 113 2.65 -6.27 9.63
N ILE A 114 1.46 -6.86 9.66
CA ILE A 114 0.24 -6.21 10.19
C ILE A 114 0.42 -5.86 11.67
N LYS A 115 1.01 -6.77 12.47
CA LYS A 115 1.29 -6.51 13.90
C LYS A 115 2.29 -5.35 14.05
N LEU A 116 3.37 -5.37 13.28
CA LEU A 116 4.40 -4.32 13.28
C LEU A 116 3.88 -2.97 12.77
N GLU A 117 2.97 -2.96 11.80
CA GLU A 117 2.32 -1.76 11.29
C GLU A 117 1.44 -1.12 12.38
N LYS A 118 0.61 -1.92 13.05
CA LYS A 118 -0.24 -1.44 14.16
C LYS A 118 0.61 -0.84 15.29
N ASP A 119 1.71 -1.48 15.64
CA ASP A 119 2.67 -0.95 16.63
C ASP A 119 3.31 0.37 16.15
N PHE A 120 3.81 0.40 14.90
CA PHE A 120 4.40 1.59 14.31
C PHE A 120 3.44 2.78 14.30
N ILE A 121 2.18 2.57 13.89
CA ILE A 121 1.16 3.62 13.88
C ILE A 121 0.96 4.17 15.29
N LYS A 122 0.77 3.29 16.26
CA LYS A 122 0.47 3.67 17.65
C LYS A 122 1.62 4.43 18.29
N ASN A 123 2.84 3.93 18.12
CA ASN A 123 3.98 4.34 18.95
C ASN A 123 4.96 5.30 18.25
N LYS A 124 4.98 5.33 16.92
CA LYS A 124 6.01 6.07 16.15
C LYS A 124 5.41 7.07 15.16
N TRP A 125 4.39 6.66 14.40
CA TRP A 125 3.94 7.41 13.23
C TRP A 125 3.52 8.84 13.54
N PHE A 126 2.67 9.07 14.53
CA PHE A 126 2.17 10.43 14.79
C PHE A 126 3.27 11.41 15.19
N LYS A 127 4.31 10.94 15.90
CA LYS A 127 5.49 11.74 16.24
C LYS A 127 6.34 11.99 14.99
N LEU A 128 6.63 10.95 14.21
CA LEU A 128 7.41 11.06 12.98
C LEU A 128 6.73 11.95 11.94
N HIS A 129 5.42 11.81 11.74
CA HIS A 129 4.66 12.68 10.84
C HIS A 129 4.86 14.15 11.20
N LYS A 130 4.73 14.52 12.48
CA LYS A 130 4.97 15.89 12.94
C LYS A 130 6.40 16.34 12.58
N LEU A 131 7.40 15.54 12.91
CA LEU A 131 8.81 15.87 12.61
C LEU A 131 9.09 16.01 11.11
N LEU A 132 8.46 15.19 10.27
CA LEU A 132 8.68 15.18 8.82
C LEU A 132 7.84 16.22 8.06
N THR A 133 6.85 16.85 8.71
CA THR A 133 5.98 17.87 8.09
C THR A 133 6.29 19.29 8.52
N TYR A 134 6.85 19.46 9.71
CA TYR A 134 7.28 20.75 10.21
C TYR A 134 8.81 20.77 10.14
N ASP A 135 9.37 21.59 9.26
CA ASP A 135 10.80 21.89 9.26
C ASP A 135 11.13 22.50 10.63
N LEU A 136 11.87 21.76 11.47
CA LEU A 136 12.58 22.31 12.63
C LEU A 136 14.05 22.49 12.23
#